data_AF-A0A7C6J566-F1
#
_entry.id   AF-A0A7C6J566-F1
#
_cell.length_a   1.000
_cell.length_b   1.000
_cell.length_c   1.000
_cell.angle_alpha   90.00
_cell.angle_beta   90.00
_cell.angle_gamma   90.00
#
_symmetry.space_group_name_H-M   'P 1'
#
loop_
_entity.id
_entity.type
_entity.pdbx_description
1 polymer ?
#
loop_
_entity_poly.entity_id
_entity_poly.type
_entity_poly.pdbx_seq_one_letter_code
_entity_poly.pdbx_strand_id
1 'polypeptide(L)'
;MKEIDGFLEKVRRWADPQRDIKAILLVGSYARGQAHDESDIDLVLLTDEPDKYLQDPYFTGAFGSINRIEKEFWGRVTSLRIWYEEGFEVELGIATPDWIFEDPLDAGTLRTITGGAEVVIDKTGRVERIITSVR
;
A
#
# COMPACT_ATOMS: atom_id res chain seq x y z
N MET A 1 -3.27 -4.44 20.15
CA MET A 1 -3.45 -4.16 18.71
C MET A 1 -4.26 -2.90 18.51
N LYS A 2 -3.66 -1.91 17.84
CA LYS A 2 -4.40 -0.79 17.25
C LYS A 2 -5.33 -1.35 16.16
N GLU A 3 -6.52 -0.78 16.03
CA GLU A 3 -7.55 -1.29 15.12
C GLU A 3 -7.23 -0.88 13.67
N ILE A 4 -6.68 -1.80 12.88
CA ILE A 4 -6.27 -1.53 11.49
C ILE A 4 -7.46 -1.24 10.57
N ASP A 5 -8.63 -1.82 10.84
CA ASP A 5 -9.82 -1.67 10.00
C ASP A 5 -10.25 -0.21 9.87
N GLY A 6 -10.21 0.55 10.97
CA GLY A 6 -10.53 1.97 10.98
C GLY A 6 -9.52 2.80 10.16
N PHE A 7 -8.25 2.40 10.13
CA PHE A 7 -7.24 3.04 9.30
C PHE A 7 -7.48 2.72 7.81
N LEU A 8 -7.67 1.45 7.46
CA LEU A 8 -7.90 1.04 6.07
C LEU A 8 -9.21 1.62 5.51
N GLU A 9 -10.23 1.84 6.34
CA GLU A 9 -11.45 2.53 5.92
C GLU A 9 -11.20 4.00 5.52
N LYS A 10 -10.32 4.71 6.22
CA LYS A 10 -9.91 6.08 5.82
C LYS A 10 -9.17 6.04 4.48
N VAL A 11 -8.26 5.08 4.31
CA VAL A 11 -7.55 4.86 3.04
C VAL A 11 -8.53 4.60 1.90
N ARG A 12 -9.53 3.71 2.11
CA ARG A 12 -10.58 3.42 1.13
C ARG A 12 -11.37 4.65 0.73
N ARG A 13 -11.88 5.39 1.71
CA ARG A 13 -12.68 6.60 1.48
C ARG A 13 -11.91 7.68 0.74
N TRP A 14 -10.64 7.87 1.09
CA TRP A 14 -9.79 8.81 0.38
C TRP A 14 -9.58 8.35 -1.06
N ALA A 15 -9.12 7.13 -1.29
CA ALA A 15 -8.72 6.64 -2.61
C ALA A 15 -9.88 6.41 -3.59
N ASP A 16 -11.10 6.17 -3.12
CA ASP A 16 -12.28 5.90 -3.97
C ASP A 16 -12.49 6.95 -5.08
N PRO A 17 -12.55 8.27 -4.80
CA PRO A 17 -12.71 9.28 -5.84
C PRO A 17 -11.50 9.48 -6.78
N GLN A 18 -10.32 8.89 -6.52
CA GLN A 18 -9.12 9.08 -7.36
C GLN A 18 -9.12 8.10 -8.53
N ARG A 19 -9.30 8.63 -9.74
CA ARG A 19 -9.41 7.81 -10.96
C ARG A 19 -8.06 7.24 -11.44
N ASP A 20 -6.97 7.88 -11.03
CA ASP A 20 -5.60 7.47 -11.34
C ASP A 20 -5.16 6.25 -10.53
N ILE A 21 -5.64 6.12 -9.28
CA ILE A 21 -5.42 4.91 -8.45
C ILE A 21 -6.16 3.73 -9.04
N LYS A 22 -5.45 2.62 -9.28
CA LYS A 22 -5.99 1.36 -9.81
C LYS A 22 -6.22 0.32 -8.74
N ALA A 23 -5.30 0.23 -7.78
CA ALA A 23 -5.42 -0.71 -6.68
C ALA A 23 -4.61 -0.22 -5.48
N ILE A 24 -5.02 -0.67 -4.30
CA ILE A 24 -4.25 -0.56 -3.06
C ILE A 24 -4.23 -1.93 -2.42
N LEU A 25 -3.04 -2.39 -2.04
CA LEU A 25 -2.82 -3.67 -1.35
C LEU A 25 -2.29 -3.41 0.05
N LEU A 26 -2.80 -4.19 1.00
CA LEU A 26 -2.15 -4.43 2.28
C LEU A 26 -1.17 -5.58 2.08
N VAL A 27 0.08 -5.43 2.47
CA VAL A 27 1.08 -6.50 2.38
C VAL A 27 1.72 -6.75 3.74
N GLY A 28 2.59 -7.75 3.82
CA GLY A 28 3.41 -7.95 5.02
C GLY A 28 2.63 -8.54 6.20
N SER A 29 3.04 -8.15 7.41
CA SER A 29 2.65 -8.82 8.66
C SER A 29 1.14 -8.76 8.93
N TYR A 30 0.51 -7.62 8.65
CA TYR A 30 -0.93 -7.44 8.80
C TYR A 30 -1.72 -8.29 7.81
N ALA A 31 -1.30 -8.36 6.55
CA ALA A 31 -1.91 -9.22 5.54
C ALA A 31 -1.79 -10.73 5.84
N ARG A 32 -0.86 -11.13 6.73
CA ARG A 32 -0.70 -12.52 7.19
C ARG A 32 -1.41 -12.81 8.51
N GLY A 33 -2.00 -11.82 9.17
CA GLY A 33 -2.52 -11.95 10.54
C GLY A 33 -1.43 -12.24 11.58
N GLN A 34 -0.18 -11.82 11.31
CA GLN A 34 1.00 -12.03 12.18
C GLN A 34 1.58 -10.73 12.74
N ALA A 35 0.87 -9.61 12.57
CA ALA A 35 1.28 -8.33 13.12
C ALA A 35 1.26 -8.34 14.66
N HIS A 36 2.21 -7.62 15.26
CA HIS A 36 2.28 -7.32 16.69
C HIS A 36 2.20 -5.81 16.92
N ASP A 37 2.21 -5.36 18.18
CA ASP A 37 1.97 -3.95 18.53
C ASP A 37 3.02 -2.95 18.01
N GLU A 38 4.19 -3.45 17.60
CA GLU A 38 5.27 -2.65 16.99
C GLU A 38 5.35 -2.83 15.47
N SER A 39 4.47 -3.63 14.87
CA SER A 39 4.45 -3.81 13.42
C SER A 39 3.92 -2.55 12.72
N ASP A 40 4.63 -2.14 11.67
CA ASP A 40 4.19 -1.18 10.69
C ASP A 40 3.14 -1.77 9.74
N ILE A 41 2.32 -0.88 9.16
CA ILE A 41 1.38 -1.23 8.10
C ILE A 41 2.07 -1.01 6.77
N ASP A 42 2.26 -2.09 6.01
CA ASP A 42 2.77 -2.03 4.64
C ASP A 42 1.63 -1.93 3.63
N LEU A 43 1.61 -0.84 2.85
CA LEU A 43 0.68 -0.64 1.76
C LEU A 43 1.41 -0.50 0.42
N VAL A 44 0.80 -1.00 -0.65
CA VAL A 44 1.22 -0.71 -2.03
C VAL A 44 0.09 -0.01 -2.77
N LEU A 45 0.32 1.24 -3.20
CA LEU A 45 -0.57 2.04 -4.03
C LEU A 45 -0.13 1.95 -5.48
N LEU A 46 -1.00 1.39 -6.32
CA LEU A 46 -0.81 1.28 -7.76
C LEU A 46 -1.59 2.38 -8.48
N THR A 47 -0.89 3.26 -9.20
CA THR A 47 -1.48 4.42 -9.88
C THR A 47 -0.82 4.70 -11.22
N ASP A 48 -1.56 5.27 -12.16
CA ASP A 48 -1.00 5.78 -13.42
C ASP A 48 -0.14 7.04 -13.21
N GLU A 49 -0.25 7.70 -12.05
CA GLU A 49 0.41 8.98 -11.74
C GLU A 49 1.24 8.91 -10.44
N PRO A 50 2.33 8.12 -10.36
CA PRO A 50 3.10 7.97 -9.12
C PRO A 50 3.73 9.29 -8.66
N ASP A 51 4.21 10.11 -9.59
CA ASP A 51 4.87 11.39 -9.29
C ASP A 51 3.96 12.37 -8.55
N LYS A 52 2.65 12.37 -8.85
CA LYS A 52 1.64 13.20 -8.17
C LYS A 52 1.67 12.99 -6.66
N TYR A 53 1.77 11.74 -6.21
CA TYR A 53 1.78 11.38 -4.79
C TYR A 53 3.17 11.49 -4.17
N LEU A 54 4.21 11.21 -4.95
CA LEU A 54 5.60 11.27 -4.49
C LEU A 54 6.16 12.68 -4.37
N GLN A 55 5.55 13.67 -5.03
CA GLN A 55 5.92 15.09 -4.94
C GLN A 55 5.12 15.83 -3.87
N ASP A 56 3.87 15.45 -3.64
CA ASP A 56 3.00 16.03 -2.61
C ASP A 56 2.48 14.93 -1.67
N PRO A 57 3.27 14.49 -0.67
CA PRO A 57 2.87 13.40 0.21
C PRO A 57 1.84 13.80 1.27
N TYR A 58 1.41 15.07 1.32
CA TYR A 58 0.49 15.57 2.35
C TYR A 58 -0.94 15.00 2.22
N PHE A 59 -1.27 14.35 1.10
CA PHE A 59 -2.52 13.57 0.98
C PHE A 59 -2.66 12.51 2.08
N THR A 60 -1.54 12.00 2.61
CA THR A 60 -1.51 11.00 3.68
C THR A 60 -2.12 11.54 4.98
N GLY A 61 -2.27 12.86 5.11
CA GLY A 61 -3.00 13.51 6.21
C GLY A 61 -4.48 13.12 6.25
N ALA A 62 -5.04 12.62 5.15
CA ALA A 62 -6.39 12.05 5.13
C ALA A 62 -6.52 10.78 5.99
N PHE A 63 -5.42 10.09 6.29
CA PHE A 63 -5.41 8.86 7.07
C PHE A 63 -5.21 9.12 8.58
N GLY A 64 -4.61 10.26 8.93
CA GLY A 64 -4.39 10.72 10.30
C GLY A 64 -3.45 11.92 10.39
N SER A 65 -3.27 12.47 11.59
CA SER A 65 -2.31 13.55 11.85
C SER A 65 -0.87 13.04 11.70
N ILE A 66 -0.12 13.65 10.78
CA ILE A 66 1.26 13.26 10.45
C ILE A 66 2.22 13.91 11.46
N ASN A 67 3.09 13.11 12.06
CA ASN A 67 4.26 13.58 12.80
C ASN A 67 5.46 13.76 11.86
N ARG A 68 5.76 12.73 11.04
CA ARG A 68 6.91 12.73 10.12
C ARG A 68 6.62 11.92 8.87
N ILE A 69 7.22 12.33 7.75
CA ILE A 69 7.29 11.55 6.50
C ILE A 69 8.75 11.47 6.05
N GLU A 70 9.18 10.29 5.65
CA GLU A 70 10.46 10.04 4.98
C GLU A 70 10.22 9.33 3.65
N LYS A 71 11.11 9.54 2.68
CA LYS A 71 11.01 8.95 1.33
C LYS A 71 12.14 7.95 1.15
N GLU A 72 11.81 6.73 0.77
CA GLU A 72 12.73 5.62 0.59
C GLU A 72 12.61 5.04 -0.83
N PHE A 73 13.71 4.52 -1.37
CA PHE A 73 13.76 4.00 -2.74
C PHE A 73 14.05 2.50 -2.73
N TRP A 74 13.10 1.72 -3.24
CA TRP A 74 13.13 0.25 -3.25
C TRP A 74 12.97 -0.28 -4.69
N GLY A 75 13.96 -0.02 -5.54
CA GLY A 75 13.94 -0.46 -6.94
C GLY A 75 12.83 0.24 -7.75
N ARG A 76 11.79 -0.51 -8.13
CA ARG A 76 10.61 0.01 -8.88
C ARG A 76 9.60 0.73 -7.99
N VAL A 77 9.67 0.55 -6.68
CA VAL A 77 8.77 1.16 -5.72
C VAL A 77 9.51 2.30 -5.03
N THR A 78 8.86 3.46 -4.95
CA THR A 78 9.30 4.52 -4.04
C THR A 78 8.34 4.53 -2.87
N SER A 79 8.86 4.38 -1.66
CA SER A 79 8.06 4.31 -0.46
C SER A 79 8.02 5.66 0.27
N LEU A 80 6.86 5.98 0.83
CA LEU A 80 6.71 7.00 1.84
C LEU A 80 6.57 6.30 3.19
N ARG A 81 7.53 6.48 4.10
CA ARG A 81 7.44 6.02 5.48
C ARG A 81 6.82 7.13 6.32
N ILE A 82 5.63 6.89 6.86
CA ILE A 82 4.82 7.89 7.57
C ILE A 82 4.66 7.47 9.03
N TRP A 83 5.00 8.38 9.94
CA TRP A 83 4.72 8.27 11.36
C TRP A 83 3.56 9.19 11.71
N TYR A 84 2.44 8.63 12.18
CA TYR A 84 1.29 9.41 12.66
C TYR A 84 1.43 9.74 14.16
N GLU A 85 0.91 10.90 14.59
CA GLU A 85 1.02 11.38 15.99
C GLU A 85 0.42 10.40 17.01
N GLU A 86 -0.79 9.90 16.73
CA GLU A 86 -1.50 8.92 17.56
C GLU A 86 -1.95 7.77 16.66
N GLY A 87 -1.01 6.94 16.20
CA GLY A 87 -1.37 5.94 15.21
C GLY A 87 -0.27 5.00 14.81
N PHE A 88 -0.43 4.45 13.61
CA PHE A 88 0.47 3.47 13.04
C PHE A 88 1.74 4.14 12.49
N GLU A 89 2.78 3.34 12.35
CA GLU A 89 3.80 3.58 11.35
C GLU A 89 3.33 2.92 10.06
N VAL A 90 3.42 3.63 8.93
CA VAL A 90 2.92 3.16 7.65
C VAL A 90 4.01 3.28 6.61
N GLU A 91 4.32 2.19 5.94
CA GLU A 91 5.17 2.17 4.76
C GLU A 91 4.24 2.13 3.53
N LEU A 92 4.19 3.22 2.76
CA LEU A 92 3.36 3.34 1.56
C LEU A 92 4.23 3.28 0.30
N GLY A 93 4.37 2.09 -0.26
CA GLY A 93 4.98 1.87 -1.56
C GLY A 93 4.11 2.44 -2.68
N ILE A 94 4.67 3.31 -3.52
CA ILE A 94 3.99 3.90 -4.68
C ILE A 94 4.65 3.38 -5.95
N ALA A 95 3.84 2.80 -6.84
CA ALA A 95 4.29 2.23 -8.09
C ALA A 95 3.21 2.34 -9.18
N THR A 96 3.64 2.11 -10.42
CA THR A 96 2.75 1.95 -11.57
C THR A 96 2.11 0.55 -11.58
N PRO A 97 0.96 0.35 -12.26
CA PRO A 97 0.24 -0.93 -12.23
C PRO A 97 1.04 -2.12 -12.81
N ASP A 98 2.03 -1.88 -13.67
CA ASP A 98 2.93 -2.94 -14.16
C ASP A 98 3.61 -3.73 -13.04
N TRP A 99 3.77 -3.14 -11.85
CA TRP A 99 4.26 -3.85 -10.67
C TRP A 99 3.55 -5.18 -10.44
N ILE A 100 2.21 -5.24 -10.58
CA ILE A 100 1.42 -6.49 -10.40
C ILE A 100 0.91 -7.10 -11.70
N PHE A 101 1.00 -6.37 -12.82
CA PHE A 101 0.48 -6.84 -14.11
C PHE A 101 1.57 -7.31 -15.08
N GLU A 102 2.85 -7.19 -14.73
CA GLU A 102 3.94 -7.81 -15.48
C GLU A 102 3.80 -9.35 -15.44
N ASP A 103 3.98 -10.01 -16.59
CA ASP A 103 3.91 -11.47 -16.71
C ASP A 103 5.19 -11.98 -17.42
N PRO A 104 6.04 -12.75 -16.72
CA PRO A 104 5.92 -13.15 -15.31
C PRO A 104 6.17 -11.99 -14.34
N LEU A 105 5.62 -12.07 -13.13
CA LEU A 105 5.95 -11.14 -12.03
C LEU A 105 7.45 -11.16 -11.76
N ASP A 106 8.03 -9.98 -11.49
CA ASP A 106 9.41 -9.93 -11.04
C ASP A 106 9.57 -10.59 -9.66
N ALA A 107 10.79 -11.06 -9.36
CA ALA A 107 11.06 -11.81 -8.15
C ALA A 107 10.81 -11.02 -6.86
N GLY A 108 10.92 -9.69 -6.89
CA GLY A 108 10.61 -8.83 -5.75
C GLY A 108 9.12 -8.80 -5.48
N THR A 109 8.32 -8.50 -6.51
CA THR A 109 6.86 -8.52 -6.43
C THR A 109 6.33 -9.87 -5.97
N LEU A 110 6.82 -10.97 -6.58
CA LEU A 110 6.40 -12.31 -6.19
C LEU A 110 6.67 -12.60 -4.71
N ARG A 111 7.84 -12.20 -4.18
CA ARG A 111 8.16 -12.34 -2.75
C ARG A 111 7.23 -11.53 -1.86
N THR A 112 6.87 -10.31 -2.26
CA THR A 112 5.94 -9.47 -1.50
C THR A 112 4.55 -10.12 -1.45
N ILE A 113 4.02 -10.57 -2.59
CA ILE A 113 2.67 -11.16 -2.66
C ILE A 113 2.59 -12.50 -1.93
N THR A 114 3.59 -13.37 -2.12
CA THR A 114 3.67 -14.67 -1.42
C THR A 114 3.94 -14.49 0.08
N GLY A 115 4.60 -13.40 0.46
CA GLY A 115 4.73 -12.93 1.83
C GLY A 115 3.43 -12.41 2.46
N GLY A 116 2.28 -12.50 1.80
CA GLY A 116 1.00 -12.01 2.32
C GLY A 116 0.60 -10.69 1.67
N ALA A 117 -0.57 -10.71 1.03
CA ALA A 117 -1.15 -9.56 0.33
C ALA A 117 -2.67 -9.61 0.28
N GLU A 118 -3.36 -8.60 0.78
CA GLU A 118 -4.81 -8.48 0.75
C GLU A 118 -5.24 -7.24 -0.01
N VAL A 119 -6.33 -7.34 -0.76
CA VAL A 119 -6.86 -6.20 -1.52
C VAL A 119 -7.56 -5.23 -0.57
N VAL A 120 -7.10 -3.98 -0.55
CA VAL A 120 -7.80 -2.86 0.10
C VAL A 120 -8.76 -2.21 -0.90
N ILE A 121 -8.28 -2.00 -2.14
CA ILE A 121 -9.05 -1.51 -3.30
C ILE A 121 -8.55 -2.24 -4.55
N ASP A 122 -9.48 -2.67 -5.41
CA ASP A 122 -9.18 -3.12 -6.77
C ASP A 122 -10.21 -2.54 -7.76
N LYS A 123 -9.82 -1.47 -8.46
CA LYS A 123 -10.64 -0.86 -9.52
C LYS A 123 -10.45 -1.54 -10.88
N THR A 124 -9.55 -2.51 -10.98
CA THR A 124 -9.26 -3.27 -12.20
C THR A 124 -10.08 -4.57 -12.27
N GLY A 125 -10.50 -5.10 -11.12
CA GLY A 125 -11.17 -6.40 -10.99
C GLY A 125 -10.27 -7.60 -11.31
N ARG A 126 -8.95 -7.39 -11.39
CA ARG A 126 -7.96 -8.42 -11.80
C ARG A 126 -6.96 -8.75 -10.70
N VAL A 127 -6.76 -7.87 -9.73
CA VAL A 127 -5.65 -7.97 -8.76
C VAL A 127 -5.85 -9.16 -7.83
N GLU A 128 -7.06 -9.35 -7.30
CA GLU A 128 -7.39 -10.47 -6.42
C GLU A 128 -7.06 -11.84 -7.07
N ARG A 129 -7.35 -11.96 -8.37
CA ARG A 129 -7.07 -13.18 -9.14
C ARG A 129 -5.58 -13.44 -9.28
N ILE A 130 -4.77 -12.40 -9.49
CA ILE A 130 -3.32 -12.51 -9.62
C ILE A 130 -2.72 -12.94 -8.29
N ILE A 131 -3.10 -12.29 -7.19
CA ILE A 131 -2.67 -12.64 -5.83
C ILE A 131 -2.97 -14.11 -5.53
N THR A 132 -4.18 -14.56 -5.83
CA THR A 132 -4.59 -15.96 -5.59
C THR A 132 -3.83 -16.95 -6.48
N SER A 133 -3.42 -16.55 -7.69
CA SER A 133 -2.74 -17.45 -8.63
C SER A 133 -1.29 -17.78 -8.28
N VAL A 134 -0.68 -16.99 -7.39
CA VAL A 134 0.74 -17.13 -7.00
C VAL A 134 0.92 -17.52 -5.53
N ARG A 135 -0.18 -17.71 -4.79
CA ARG A 135 -0.19 -18.18 -3.41
C ARG A 135 -0.17 -19.70 -3.32
#